data_AF-A0A5K0VIU1-F1
#
_entry.id   AF-A0A5K0VIU1-F1
#
_cell.length_a   1.000
_cell.length_b   1.000
_cell.length_c   1.000
_cell.angle_alpha   90.00
_cell.angle_beta   90.00
_cell.angle_gamma   90.00
#
_symmetry.space_group_name_H-M   'P 1'
#
loop_
_entity.id
_entity.type
_entity.pdbx_description
1 polymer ?
#
loop_
_entity_poly.entity_id
_entity_poly.type
_entity_poly.pdbx_seq_one_letter_code
_entity_poly.pdbx_strand_id
1 'polypeptide(L)' 'NNKLSIGLRNILCIIAKEQKGWWKRLVKLDGNLPFVKVDWNRWCDEDEEETSK' A
#
# COMPACT_ATOMS: atom_id res chain seq x y z
N ASN A 1 5.41 -2.17 12.41
CA ASN A 1 5.27 -3.63 12.24
C ASN A 1 4.78 -3.95 10.84
N ASN A 2 5.58 -4.69 10.06
CA ASN A 2 5.19 -5.16 8.73
C ASN A 2 4.56 -6.54 8.85
N LYS A 3 3.62 -6.88 7.95
CA LYS A 3 2.92 -8.17 7.96
C LYS A 3 2.89 -8.77 6.57
N LEU A 4 3.22 -10.05 6.47
CA LEU A 4 3.05 -10.86 5.26
C LEU A 4 1.93 -11.87 5.49
N SER A 5 1.05 -12.04 4.52
CA SER A 5 -0.03 -13.03 4.56
C SER A 5 -0.07 -13.76 3.22
N ILE A 6 0.15 -15.06 3.27
CA ILE A 6 0.21 -15.92 2.08
C ILE A 6 -1.10 -16.70 2.03
N GLY A 7 -1.92 -16.42 1.01
CA GLY A 7 -3.13 -17.17 0.71
C GLY A 7 -2.92 -18.12 -0.46
N LEU A 8 -3.91 -18.96 -0.73
CA LEU A 8 -3.87 -19.91 -1.86
C LEU A 8 -3.87 -19.21 -3.23
N ARG A 9 -4.41 -17.98 -3.30
CA ARG A 9 -4.62 -17.24 -4.54
C ARG A 9 -3.76 -15.99 -4.68
N ASN A 10 -3.31 -15.42 -3.55
CA ASN A 10 -2.53 -14.20 -3.54
C ASN A 10 -1.61 -14.12 -2.31
N ILE A 11 -0.61 -13.25 -2.42
CA ILE A 11 0.27 -12.87 -1.32
C ILE A 11 0.00 -11.41 -1.03
N LEU A 12 -0.28 -11.10 0.23
CA LEU A 12 -0.56 -9.77 0.71
C LEU A 12 0.59 -9.31 1.61
N CYS A 13 1.18 -8.17 1.25
CA CYS A 13 2.21 -7.51 2.04
C CYS A 13 1.67 -6.19 2.59
N ILE A 14 1.74 -6.02 3.91
CA ILE A 14 1.38 -4.78 4.61
C ILE A 14 2.67 -4.21 5.18
N ILE A 15 3.01 -3.01 4.72
CA ILE A 15 4.25 -2.32 5.10
C ILE A 15 3.85 -1.12 5.96
N ALA A 16 4.44 -1.01 7.15
CA ALA A 16 4.30 0.18 7.96
C ALA A 16 5.12 1.31 7.32
N LYS A 17 4.46 2.42 6.98
CA LYS A 17 5.14 3.64 6.54
C LYS A 17 6.08 4.11 7.67
N GLU A 18 7.32 4.45 7.33
CA GLU A 18 8.29 4.98 8.30
C GLU A 18 7.83 6.33 8.89
N GLN A 19 7.26 7.19 8.05
CA GLN A 19 6.63 8.44 8.45
C GLN A 19 5.14 8.41 8.07
N LYS A 20 4.29 8.85 8.99
CA LYS A 20 2.86 9.07 8.70
C LYS A 20 2.76 10.15 7.62
N GLY A 21 2.01 9.85 6.57
CA GLY A 21 1.83 10.76 5.43
C GLY A 21 1.59 10.02 4.12
N TRP A 22 1.26 10.80 3.11
CA TRP A 22 1.00 10.30 1.76
C TRP A 22 2.30 9.98 1.03
N TRP A 23 2.38 8.77 0.45
CA TRP A 23 3.50 8.39 -0.41
C TRP A 23 3.08 8.63 -1.87
N LYS A 24 3.70 9.61 -2.54
CA LYS A 24 3.43 9.90 -3.96
C LYS A 24 3.63 8.69 -4.88
N ARG A 25 4.44 7.71 -4.45
CA ARG A 25 4.78 6.48 -5.19
C ARG A 25 5.32 5.43 -4.23
N LEU A 26 4.99 4.17 -4.49
CA LEU A 26 5.52 3.03 -3.74
C LEU A 26 6.96 2.67 -4.16
N VAL A 27 7.30 2.85 -5.44
CA VAL A 27 8.57 2.40 -6.03
C VAL A 27 9.45 3.60 -6.40
N LYS A 28 10.76 3.51 -6.11
CA LYS A 28 11.76 4.56 -6.41
C LYS A 28 12.21 4.61 -7.89
N LEU A 29 11.90 3.59 -8.69
CA LEU A 29 12.20 3.54 -10.12
C LEU A 29 11.31 4.48 -10.91
N ASP A 30 11.90 5.31 -11.74
CA ASP A 30 11.16 6.22 -12.61
C ASP A 30 10.59 5.47 -13.81
N GLY A 31 9.34 5.80 -14.18
CA GLY A 31 8.61 5.15 -15.27
C GLY A 31 7.41 4.32 -14.80
N ASN A 32 6.52 4.02 -15.74
CA ASN A 32 5.35 3.19 -15.50
C ASN A 32 5.75 1.71 -15.43
N LEU A 33 5.40 1.04 -14.32
CA LEU A 33 5.62 -0.39 -14.17
C LEU A 33 4.36 -1.14 -14.64
N PRO A 34 4.40 -1.87 -15.77
CA PRO A 34 3.20 -2.46 -16.37
C PRO A 34 2.53 -3.54 -15.50
N PHE A 35 3.24 -4.05 -14.50
CA PHE A 35 2.76 -5.06 -13.56
C PHE A 35 2.24 -4.47 -12.23
N VAL A 36 2.36 -3.16 -12.01
CA VAL A 36 1.83 -2.51 -10.80
C VAL A 36 0.45 -1.94 -11.13
N LYS A 37 -0.54 -2.31 -10.32
CA LYS A 37 -1.92 -1.82 -10.42
C LYS A 37 -2.41 -1.36 -9.05
N VAL A 38 -3.37 -0.45 -9.04
CA VAL A 38 -4.05 0.00 -7.81
C VAL A 38 -4.89 -1.14 -7.24
N ASP A 39 -4.78 -1.38 -5.94
CA ASP A 39 -5.67 -2.29 -5.21
C ASP A 39 -6.88 -1.51 -4.68
N TRP A 40 -7.95 -1.51 -5.46
CA TRP A 40 -9.20 -0.83 -5.10
C TRP A 40 -9.91 -1.43 -3.89
N ASN A 41 -9.61 -2.67 -3.49
CA ASN A 41 -10.25 -3.27 -2.31
C ASN A 41 -9.75 -2.68 -0.99
N ARG A 42 -8.58 -2.03 -1.02
CA ARG A 42 -7.89 -1.46 0.15
C ARG A 42 -7.47 -0.02 -0.06
N TRP A 43 -7.92 0.58 -1.15
CA TRP A 43 -7.77 2.00 -1.37
C TRP A 43 -8.59 2.74 -0.32
N CYS A 44 -7.96 3.72 0.31
CA CYS A 44 -8.56 4.60 1.30
C CYS A 44 -8.31 6.01 0.77
N ASP A 45 -9.36 6.82 0.71
CA ASP A 45 -9.25 8.19 0.23
C ASP A 45 -8.46 9.05 1.23
N GLU A 46 -7.82 10.12 0.76
CA GLU A 46 -6.89 10.93 1.57
C GLU A 46 -7.53 11.50 2.85
N ASP A 47 -8.85 11.72 2.85
CA ASP A 47 -9.63 12.25 3.98
C ASP A 47 -10.19 11.15 4.91
N GLU A 48 -10.10 9.87 4.51
CA GLU A 48 -10.55 8.70 5.29
C GLU A 48 -9.42 8.03 6.09
N GLU A 49 -8.20 8.59 6.10
CA GLU A 49 -7.15 8.24 7.09
C GLU A 49 -7.60 8.71 8.50
N GLU A 50 -8.74 8.21 8.99
CA GLU A 50 -9.20 8.43 10.35
C GLU A 50 -8.17 7.85 11.32
N THR A 51 -7.76 8.72 12.23
CA THR A 51 -6.87 8.43 13.35
C THR A 51 -7.48 7.38 14.27
N SER A 52 -7.35 6.10 13.91
CA SER A 52 -7.55 5.02 14.87
C SER A 52 -6.40 5.10 15.88
N LYS A 53 -6.76 5.53 17.10
CA LYS A 53 -5.93 5.58 18.30
C LYS A 53 -5.34 4.22 18.64
#